data_AF-A0A3S0ED01-F1
#
_entry.id   AF-A0A3S0ED01-F1
#
_cell.length_a   1.000
_cell.length_b   1.000
_cell.length_c   1.000
_cell.angle_alpha   90.00
_cell.angle_beta   90.00
_cell.angle_gamma   90.00
#
_symmetry.space_group_name_H-M   'P 1'
#
loop_
_entity.id
_entity.type
_entity.pdbx_description
1 polymer ?
#
loop_
_entity_poly.entity_id
_entity_poly.type
_entity_poly.pdbx_seq_one_letter_code
_entity_poly.pdbx_strand_id
1 'polypeptide(L)'
;MYSEEKDFLFHHNGSFVRTAATRILPVKKLLPIAIASSLAGPAVADALPKAGLYCAPYGYGVPISFQKDGSAGIDGLDCGRVTLSKGTIQSKKCYANGGSVVTLNEKFAIRPDGSIHFNDVVYKYIGVGKLANDCPGTPESSKALVRPGATAANGLETPEAAFRELIAFDRYRGNDVIFNRRIITPAMKRHLSSSLAKDWVAAGNTGENVLDAEVFSGRQSTTKANTYQQIKLISNDGRTAKVQAVLRVTIDDIAHLNKQNFLFVKQDGTWKLDDIQYTPDFRASNTLHAIARSFLPGGSNRSAAR
;
A
#
# COMPACT_ATOMS: atom_id res chain seq x y z
N MET A 1 -11.71 49.41 12.98
CA MET A 1 -11.22 49.40 14.38
C MET A 1 -10.54 48.06 14.59
N TYR A 2 -9.20 48.11 14.77
CA TYR A 2 -8.22 47.01 14.95
C TYR A 2 -8.08 46.00 13.79
N SER A 3 -6.90 45.60 13.31
CA SER A 3 -5.51 46.08 13.34
C SER A 3 -4.75 45.20 12.34
N GLU A 4 -3.86 45.81 11.56
CA GLU A 4 -2.87 45.14 10.71
C GLU A 4 -1.76 44.43 11.52
N GLU A 5 -0.85 43.79 10.77
CA GLU A 5 0.54 43.36 11.08
C GLU A 5 0.74 41.86 11.38
N LYS A 6 1.78 41.16 10.87
CA LYS A 6 2.93 41.51 10.03
C LYS A 6 3.65 40.23 9.56
N ASP A 7 4.49 40.44 8.54
CA ASP A 7 5.51 39.56 7.98
C ASP A 7 6.45 38.92 9.02
N PHE A 8 6.89 37.68 8.74
CA PHE A 8 8.06 37.07 9.37
C PHE A 8 9.25 37.09 8.41
N LEU A 9 10.20 37.98 8.72
CA LEU A 9 11.57 37.99 8.20
C LEU A 9 12.42 36.96 8.96
N PHE A 10 13.15 36.12 8.22
CA PHE A 10 14.22 35.29 8.76
C PHE A 10 15.53 36.10 8.87
N HIS A 11 16.12 36.14 10.06
CA HIS A 11 17.49 36.61 10.28
C HIS A 11 18.45 35.43 10.48
N HIS A 12 19.55 35.43 9.74
CA HIS A 12 20.73 34.61 9.94
C HIS A 12 21.76 35.31 10.85
N ASN A 13 22.62 34.48 11.46
CA ASN A 13 23.94 34.72 12.07
C ASN A 13 24.03 34.92 13.59
N GLY A 14 24.91 34.14 14.21
CA GLY A 14 25.40 34.37 15.56
C GLY A 14 26.18 33.17 16.12
N SER A 15 27.46 33.03 15.77
CA SER A 15 28.43 32.21 16.51
C SER A 15 28.75 32.85 17.87
N PHE A 16 28.89 32.04 18.92
CA PHE A 16 29.63 32.42 20.12
C PHE A 16 30.48 31.25 20.63
N VAL A 17 31.69 31.61 21.08
CA VAL A 17 32.83 30.77 21.45
C VAL A 17 33.05 30.85 22.98
N ARG A 18 33.47 29.71 23.57
CA ARG A 18 34.09 29.49 24.91
C ARG A 18 33.18 29.73 26.14
N THR A 19 33.17 28.85 27.13
CA THR A 19 34.24 28.76 28.14
C THR A 19 34.24 27.40 28.85
N ALA A 20 35.42 26.85 29.07
CA ALA A 20 35.67 25.62 29.82
C ALA A 20 35.38 25.80 31.31
N ALA A 21 34.78 24.78 31.94
CA ALA A 21 34.78 24.60 33.38
C ALA A 21 35.28 23.19 33.71
N THR A 22 36.56 23.12 34.05
CA THR A 22 37.22 21.93 34.59
C THR A 22 36.68 21.64 35.98
N ARG A 23 35.84 20.61 36.12
CA ARG A 23 35.49 20.05 37.44
C ARG A 23 36.32 18.79 37.68
N ILE A 24 37.26 18.90 38.61
CA ILE A 24 37.97 17.79 39.23
C ILE A 24 36.98 17.05 40.13
N LEU A 25 36.70 15.78 39.81
CA LEU A 25 35.89 14.89 40.65
C LEU A 25 36.80 14.00 41.52
N PRO A 26 36.38 13.67 42.76
CA PRO A 26 37.16 12.87 43.69
C PRO A 26 37.22 11.39 43.28
N VAL A 27 38.39 10.81 43.51
CA VAL A 27 38.76 9.40 43.30
C VAL A 27 37.79 8.48 44.05
N LYS A 28 36.91 7.80 43.30
CA LYS A 28 36.09 6.70 43.82
C LYS A 28 36.86 5.39 43.67
N LYS A 29 36.96 4.67 44.79
CA LYS A 29 37.53 3.34 44.98
C LYS A 29 37.17 2.39 43.83
N LEU A 30 38.20 1.80 43.22
CA LEU A 30 38.09 0.69 42.28
C LEU A 30 37.53 -0.54 43.00
N LEU A 31 36.27 -0.89 42.70
CA LEU A 31 35.75 -2.24 42.93
C LEU A 31 36.20 -3.13 41.76
N PRO A 32 36.64 -4.38 42.00
CA PRO A 32 36.91 -5.32 40.92
C PRO A 32 35.60 -5.69 40.22
N ILE A 33 35.44 -5.23 38.98
CA ILE A 33 34.39 -5.70 38.08
C ILE A 33 34.77 -7.10 37.64
N ALA A 34 34.05 -8.11 38.14
CA ALA A 34 34.09 -9.45 37.59
C ALA A 34 33.61 -9.40 36.14
N ILE A 35 34.51 -9.63 35.19
CA ILE A 35 34.19 -9.80 33.78
C ILE A 35 33.45 -11.13 33.65
N ALA A 36 32.12 -11.08 33.65
CA ALA A 36 31.29 -12.21 33.26
C ALA A 36 31.45 -12.40 31.74
N SER A 37 32.34 -13.32 31.35
CA SER A 37 32.47 -13.81 29.98
C SER A 37 31.13 -14.39 29.53
N SER A 38 30.33 -13.54 28.88
CA SER A 38 29.09 -13.95 28.23
C SER A 38 29.48 -14.83 27.05
N LEU A 39 29.26 -16.13 27.18
CA LEU A 39 29.32 -17.08 26.08
C LEU A 39 28.33 -16.61 25.01
N ALA A 40 28.85 -15.88 24.01
CA ALA A 40 28.12 -15.63 22.77
C ALA A 40 27.91 -16.99 22.12
N GLY A 41 26.74 -17.59 22.39
CA GLY A 41 26.32 -18.80 21.69
C GLY A 41 26.37 -18.55 20.17
N PRO A 42 26.61 -19.59 19.37
CA PRO A 42 26.57 -19.45 17.92
C PRO A 42 25.26 -18.78 17.53
N ALA A 43 25.35 -17.68 16.78
CA ALA A 43 24.18 -17.03 16.22
C ALA A 43 23.50 -18.06 15.31
N VAL A 44 22.43 -18.66 15.83
CA VAL A 44 21.61 -19.60 15.07
C VAL A 44 21.08 -18.80 13.88
N ALA A 45 21.52 -19.16 12.67
CA ALA A 45 20.99 -18.58 11.46
C ALA A 45 19.47 -18.79 11.47
N ASP A 46 18.72 -17.72 11.20
CA ASP A 46 17.26 -17.80 11.20
C ASP A 46 16.83 -18.84 10.17
N ALA A 47 15.94 -19.75 10.58
CA ALA A 47 15.45 -20.79 9.69
C ALA A 47 14.72 -20.16 8.50
N LEU A 48 14.97 -20.68 7.29
CA LEU A 48 14.21 -20.28 6.12
C LEU A 48 12.74 -20.74 6.23
N PRO A 49 11.81 -20.08 5.52
CA PRO A 49 10.45 -20.57 5.39
C PRO A 49 10.41 -21.99 4.81
N LYS A 50 9.33 -22.69 5.09
CA LYS A 50 9.07 -24.01 4.50
C LYS A 50 9.11 -23.91 2.97
N ALA A 51 9.74 -24.87 2.31
CA ALA A 51 9.70 -24.94 0.84
C ALA A 51 8.25 -25.02 0.33
N GLY A 52 7.95 -24.28 -0.73
CA GLY A 52 6.63 -24.17 -1.35
C GLY A 52 6.30 -22.75 -1.77
N LEU A 53 5.05 -22.55 -2.18
CA LEU A 53 4.52 -21.27 -2.65
C LEU A 53 3.76 -20.56 -1.54
N TYR A 54 3.95 -19.24 -1.47
CA TYR A 54 3.31 -18.33 -0.56
C TYR A 54 2.59 -17.24 -1.36
N CYS A 55 1.29 -17.09 -1.11
CA CYS A 55 0.45 -16.15 -1.83
C CYS A 55 -0.02 -15.03 -0.91
N ALA A 56 -0.09 -13.81 -1.45
CA ALA A 56 -0.88 -12.77 -0.82
C ALA A 56 -2.36 -13.20 -0.84
N PRO A 57 -3.12 -13.01 0.26
CA PRO A 57 -4.48 -13.55 0.42
C PRO A 57 -5.51 -13.09 -0.61
N TYR A 58 -5.16 -12.16 -1.50
CA TYR A 58 -6.07 -11.50 -2.43
C TYR A 58 -5.38 -11.05 -3.74
N GLY A 59 -4.28 -11.69 -4.13
CA GLY A 59 -3.59 -11.39 -5.40
C GLY A 59 -2.73 -10.12 -5.38
N TYR A 60 -2.60 -9.48 -4.21
CA TYR A 60 -1.88 -8.23 -4.02
C TYR A 60 -0.34 -8.39 -3.92
N GLY A 61 0.26 -9.38 -4.58
CA GLY A 61 1.71 -9.54 -4.57
C GLY A 61 2.17 -10.61 -5.56
N VAL A 62 3.38 -10.45 -6.12
CA VAL A 62 4.01 -11.54 -6.87
C VAL A 62 4.21 -12.69 -5.89
N PRO A 63 3.80 -13.92 -6.23
CA PRO A 63 3.96 -15.06 -5.33
C PRO A 63 5.41 -15.21 -4.88
N ILE A 64 5.59 -15.54 -3.60
CA ILE A 64 6.90 -15.84 -3.05
C ILE A 64 7.05 -17.36 -3.06
N SER A 65 8.14 -17.87 -3.63
CA SER A 65 8.43 -19.30 -3.61
C SER A 65 9.76 -19.57 -2.94
N PHE A 66 9.83 -20.66 -2.19
CA PHE A 66 11.06 -21.21 -1.62
C PHE A 66 11.24 -22.64 -2.09
N GLN A 67 12.44 -22.98 -2.54
CA GLN A 67 12.82 -24.34 -2.92
C GLN A 67 13.59 -25.03 -1.80
N LYS A 68 13.71 -26.36 -1.90
CA LYS A 68 14.43 -27.17 -0.90
C LYS A 68 15.94 -26.89 -0.84
N ASP A 69 16.52 -26.42 -1.93
CA ASP A 69 17.95 -26.08 -2.04
C ASP A 69 18.31 -24.69 -1.47
N GLY A 70 17.28 -23.96 -0.99
CA GLY A 70 17.39 -22.60 -0.47
C GLY A 70 17.31 -21.53 -1.56
N SER A 71 17.01 -21.85 -2.81
CA SER A 71 16.63 -20.86 -3.83
C SER A 71 15.26 -20.27 -3.52
N ALA A 72 15.01 -19.04 -3.99
CA ALA A 72 13.75 -18.36 -3.78
C ALA A 72 13.36 -17.48 -4.97
N GLY A 73 12.07 -17.48 -5.30
CA GLY A 73 11.46 -16.52 -6.21
C GLY A 73 10.73 -15.45 -5.40
N ILE A 74 11.16 -14.18 -5.47
CA ILE A 74 10.61 -13.07 -4.66
C ILE A 74 10.50 -11.83 -5.53
N ASP A 75 9.32 -11.20 -5.59
CA ASP A 75 9.10 -9.93 -6.31
C ASP A 75 9.57 -9.92 -7.78
N GLY A 76 9.40 -11.07 -8.46
CA GLY A 76 9.86 -11.24 -9.85
C GLY A 76 11.38 -11.41 -10.00
N LEU A 77 12.09 -11.66 -8.89
CA LEU A 77 13.49 -12.04 -8.87
C LEU A 77 13.63 -13.55 -8.64
N ASP A 78 14.50 -14.19 -9.42
CA ASP A 78 14.91 -15.58 -9.21
C ASP A 78 16.28 -15.63 -8.52
N CYS A 79 16.30 -15.92 -7.22
CA CYS A 79 17.50 -15.93 -6.38
C CYS A 79 18.04 -17.35 -6.19
N GLY A 80 19.35 -17.54 -6.43
CA GLY A 80 19.98 -18.87 -6.40
C GLY A 80 20.04 -19.51 -5.00
N ARG A 81 20.61 -18.83 -4.01
CA ARG A 81 20.49 -19.24 -2.60
C ARG A 81 20.26 -18.01 -1.76
N VAL A 82 19.24 -18.06 -0.91
CA VAL A 82 18.95 -17.00 0.05
C VAL A 82 19.34 -17.40 1.46
N THR A 83 19.68 -16.42 2.27
CA THR A 83 19.93 -16.59 3.71
C THR A 83 19.05 -15.61 4.47
N LEU A 84 18.49 -16.04 5.60
CA LEU A 84 17.77 -15.18 6.52
C LEU A 84 18.66 -14.90 7.73
N SER A 85 18.87 -13.63 8.05
CA SER A 85 19.61 -13.23 9.23
C SER A 85 19.05 -11.94 9.81
N LYS A 86 18.70 -11.96 11.09
CA LYS A 86 18.22 -10.80 11.84
C LYS A 86 17.04 -10.12 11.14
N GLY A 87 16.09 -10.92 10.65
CA GLY A 87 14.90 -10.42 9.94
C GLY A 87 15.19 -9.78 8.58
N THR A 88 16.30 -10.15 7.94
CA THR A 88 16.68 -9.68 6.60
C THR A 88 16.97 -10.87 5.70
N ILE A 89 16.30 -10.94 4.55
CA ILE A 89 16.57 -11.94 3.52
C ILE A 89 17.64 -11.41 2.56
N GLN A 90 18.63 -12.24 2.26
CA GLN A 90 19.79 -11.83 1.49
C GLN A 90 20.13 -12.84 0.40
N SER A 91 20.55 -12.36 -0.77
CA SER A 91 21.21 -13.16 -1.79
C SER A 91 22.15 -12.30 -2.62
N LYS A 92 23.33 -12.84 -2.93
CA LYS A 92 24.35 -12.15 -3.75
C LYS A 92 24.00 -12.12 -5.24
N LYS A 93 23.13 -13.02 -5.69
CA LYS A 93 22.77 -13.18 -7.11
C LYS A 93 21.32 -13.58 -7.24
N CYS A 94 20.52 -12.63 -7.70
CA CYS A 94 19.18 -12.86 -8.20
C CYS A 94 19.10 -12.38 -9.65
N TYR A 95 18.30 -13.06 -10.46
CA TYR A 95 18.04 -12.69 -11.84
C TYR A 95 16.71 -11.95 -11.89
N ALA A 96 16.73 -10.71 -12.36
CA ALA A 96 15.54 -9.95 -12.66
C ALA A 96 15.04 -10.26 -14.08
N ASN A 97 13.79 -9.91 -14.36
CA ASN A 97 13.26 -9.91 -15.72
C ASN A 97 14.20 -9.14 -16.66
N GLY A 98 14.59 -9.74 -17.79
CA GLY A 98 15.56 -9.18 -18.73
C GLY A 98 17.01 -9.63 -18.51
N GLY A 99 17.27 -10.53 -17.55
CA GLY A 99 18.57 -11.21 -17.39
C GLY A 99 19.58 -10.44 -16.53
N SER A 100 19.21 -9.27 -16.02
CA SER A 100 20.05 -8.49 -15.10
C SER A 100 20.29 -9.24 -13.79
N VAL A 101 21.53 -9.20 -13.30
CA VAL A 101 21.90 -9.78 -12.00
C VAL A 101 21.87 -8.68 -10.93
N VAL A 102 21.12 -8.91 -9.87
CA VAL A 102 20.96 -7.99 -8.74
C VAL A 102 21.24 -8.68 -7.41
N THR A 103 21.50 -7.89 -6.37
CA THR A 103 21.62 -8.36 -4.98
C THR A 103 20.28 -8.16 -4.29
N LEU A 104 19.83 -9.16 -3.53
CA LEU A 104 18.68 -9.05 -2.62
C LEU A 104 19.20 -8.76 -1.20
N ASN A 105 18.66 -7.73 -0.55
CA ASN A 105 18.93 -7.41 0.85
C ASN A 105 17.75 -6.63 1.44
N GLU A 106 16.71 -7.36 1.82
CA GLU A 106 15.41 -6.78 2.17
C GLU A 106 14.90 -7.25 3.52
N LYS A 107 14.09 -6.41 4.17
CA LYS A 107 13.42 -6.79 5.42
C LYS A 107 12.46 -7.94 5.17
N PHE A 108 12.57 -8.98 5.99
CA PHE A 108 11.82 -10.21 5.81
C PHE A 108 11.55 -10.84 7.17
N ALA A 109 10.28 -11.07 7.49
CA ALA A 109 9.91 -11.69 8.76
C ALA A 109 9.05 -12.93 8.53
N ILE A 110 9.36 -13.99 9.27
CA ILE A 110 8.51 -15.17 9.37
C ILE A 110 7.69 -15.01 10.66
N ARG A 111 6.37 -15.07 10.53
CA ARG A 111 5.46 -15.00 11.67
C ARG A 111 5.33 -16.37 12.34
N PRO A 112 4.87 -16.44 13.61
CA PRO A 112 4.70 -17.70 14.33
C PRO A 112 3.76 -18.70 13.65
N ASP A 113 2.80 -18.23 12.85
CA ASP A 113 1.87 -19.05 12.07
C ASP A 113 2.48 -19.57 10.75
N GLY A 114 3.77 -19.29 10.50
CA GLY A 114 4.49 -19.66 9.29
C GLY A 114 4.21 -18.75 8.09
N SER A 115 3.40 -17.70 8.24
CA SER A 115 3.20 -16.70 7.19
C SER A 115 4.43 -15.78 7.08
N ILE A 116 4.62 -15.21 5.89
CA ILE A 116 5.74 -14.30 5.60
C ILE A 116 5.22 -12.87 5.60
N HIS A 117 5.94 -11.97 6.25
CA HIS A 117 5.76 -10.53 6.11
C HIS A 117 6.91 -9.94 5.29
N PHE A 118 6.58 -9.40 4.11
CA PHE A 118 7.52 -8.86 3.15
C PHE A 118 6.89 -7.67 2.42
N ASN A 119 7.59 -6.53 2.33
CA ASN A 119 7.08 -5.29 1.74
C ASN A 119 5.67 -4.90 2.23
N ASP A 120 5.47 -4.96 3.56
CA ASP A 120 4.19 -4.69 4.24
C ASP A 120 3.00 -5.59 3.85
N VAL A 121 3.27 -6.70 3.14
CA VAL A 121 2.28 -7.69 2.73
C VAL A 121 2.50 -9.00 3.50
N VAL A 122 1.39 -9.66 3.86
CA VAL A 122 1.39 -10.97 4.52
C VAL A 122 1.10 -12.06 3.50
N TYR A 123 2.06 -12.94 3.28
CA TYR A 123 1.94 -14.07 2.37
C TYR A 123 1.67 -15.36 3.14
N LYS A 124 0.65 -16.10 2.73
CA LYS A 124 0.24 -17.37 3.33
C LYS A 124 0.74 -18.54 2.51
N TYR A 125 1.23 -19.57 3.19
CA TYR A 125 1.66 -20.81 2.56
C TYR A 125 0.47 -21.51 1.91
N ILE A 126 0.63 -21.95 0.65
CA ILE A 126 -0.41 -22.71 -0.07
C ILE A 126 0.01 -24.11 -0.50
N GLY A 127 1.30 -24.45 -0.45
CA GLY A 127 1.77 -25.81 -0.73
C GLY A 127 3.04 -25.90 -1.58
N VAL A 128 3.60 -27.11 -1.63
CA VAL A 128 4.64 -27.49 -2.60
C VAL A 128 3.96 -27.91 -3.91
N GLY A 129 4.60 -27.62 -5.05
CA GLY A 129 4.06 -27.97 -6.37
C GLY A 129 2.89 -27.10 -6.82
N LYS A 130 2.56 -26.05 -6.04
CA LYS A 130 1.63 -25.01 -6.43
C LYS A 130 2.28 -24.04 -7.38
N LEU A 131 1.51 -23.59 -8.37
CA LEU A 131 1.93 -22.65 -9.39
C LEU A 131 1.41 -21.25 -9.05
N ALA A 132 2.00 -20.22 -9.66
CA ALA A 132 1.61 -18.83 -9.42
C ALA A 132 0.10 -18.59 -9.69
N ASN A 133 -0.48 -19.28 -10.67
CA ASN A 133 -1.90 -19.23 -11.01
C ASN A 133 -2.81 -19.94 -9.97
N ASP A 134 -2.26 -20.71 -9.04
CA ASP A 134 -3.00 -21.21 -7.87
C ASP A 134 -3.19 -20.14 -6.79
N CYS A 135 -2.50 -18.99 -6.89
CA CYS A 135 -2.70 -17.90 -5.94
C CYS A 135 -4.06 -17.21 -6.16
N PRO A 136 -4.80 -16.89 -5.07
CA PRO A 136 -6.04 -16.13 -5.16
C PRO A 136 -5.81 -14.79 -5.88
N GLY A 137 -6.68 -14.42 -6.82
CA GLY A 137 -6.66 -13.09 -7.44
C GLY A 137 -5.68 -12.91 -8.60
N THR A 138 -5.00 -13.97 -9.08
CA THR A 138 -4.27 -13.90 -10.36
C THR A 138 -5.26 -13.88 -11.55
N PRO A 139 -4.90 -13.23 -12.68
CA PRO A 139 -5.78 -13.14 -13.86
C PRO A 139 -6.28 -14.50 -14.36
N GLU A 140 -5.51 -15.57 -14.13
CA GLU A 140 -5.87 -16.93 -14.54
C GLU A 140 -6.61 -17.71 -13.45
N SER A 141 -6.30 -17.52 -12.15
CA SER A 141 -7.15 -18.02 -11.06
C SER A 141 -8.58 -17.48 -11.13
N SER A 142 -8.74 -16.29 -11.73
CA SER A 142 -10.03 -15.66 -11.99
C SER A 142 -10.87 -16.44 -13.02
N LYS A 143 -10.23 -17.22 -13.91
CA LYS A 143 -10.90 -18.15 -14.82
C LYS A 143 -11.22 -19.49 -14.14
N ALA A 144 -10.37 -19.98 -13.24
CA ALA A 144 -10.57 -21.23 -12.52
C ALA A 144 -11.62 -21.15 -11.39
N LEU A 145 -11.91 -19.95 -10.88
CA LEU A 145 -13.00 -19.69 -9.91
C LEU A 145 -14.41 -19.80 -10.53
N VAL A 146 -14.53 -20.08 -11.82
CA VAL A 146 -15.79 -20.47 -12.47
C VAL A 146 -15.89 -22.01 -12.49
N ARG A 147 -15.98 -22.65 -11.32
CA ARG A 147 -16.61 -23.97 -11.20
C ARG A 147 -17.86 -23.83 -10.33
N PRO A 148 -19.05 -24.20 -10.83
CA PRO A 148 -20.28 -24.09 -10.06
C PRO A 148 -20.26 -25.14 -8.95
N GLY A 149 -20.23 -24.71 -7.68
CA GLY A 149 -20.54 -25.61 -6.56
C GLY A 149 -19.73 -25.50 -5.28
N ALA A 150 -18.79 -24.57 -5.11
CA ALA A 150 -18.09 -24.40 -3.83
C ALA A 150 -18.16 -22.95 -3.32
N THR A 151 -18.83 -22.79 -2.18
CA THR A 151 -19.05 -21.56 -1.42
C THR A 151 -17.74 -20.94 -0.92
N ALA A 152 -17.11 -20.11 -1.76
CA ALA A 152 -16.32 -18.98 -1.28
C ALA A 152 -17.28 -17.80 -1.14
N ALA A 153 -17.74 -17.53 0.09
CA ALA A 153 -18.57 -16.36 0.37
C ALA A 153 -17.76 -15.06 0.15
N ASN A 154 -17.86 -14.56 -1.09
CA ASN A 154 -17.90 -13.17 -1.52
C ASN A 154 -17.41 -12.09 -0.52
N GLY A 155 -16.13 -11.71 -0.61
CA GLY A 155 -15.56 -10.55 0.10
C GLY A 155 -16.15 -9.17 -0.26
N LEU A 156 -17.22 -9.11 -1.05
CA LEU A 156 -17.91 -7.88 -1.47
C LEU A 156 -19.36 -7.79 -0.95
N GLU A 157 -19.76 -8.65 -0.01
CA GLU A 157 -21.12 -8.67 0.55
C GLU A 157 -21.39 -7.53 1.55
N THR A 158 -20.34 -6.98 2.18
CA THR A 158 -20.43 -5.82 3.07
C THR A 158 -19.60 -4.64 2.54
N PRO A 159 -20.00 -3.38 2.82
CA PRO A 159 -19.23 -2.21 2.41
C PRO A 159 -17.80 -2.21 2.94
N GLU A 160 -17.58 -2.67 4.18
CA GLU A 160 -16.26 -2.71 4.81
C GLU A 160 -15.35 -3.76 4.17
N ALA A 161 -15.90 -4.91 3.79
CA ALA A 161 -15.14 -5.94 3.09
C ALA A 161 -14.75 -5.45 1.68
N ALA A 162 -15.70 -4.82 0.97
CA ALA A 162 -15.42 -4.17 -0.32
C ALA A 162 -14.39 -3.05 -0.21
N PHE A 163 -14.45 -2.23 0.85
CA PHE A 163 -13.45 -1.21 1.12
C PHE A 163 -12.06 -1.80 1.36
N ARG A 164 -11.95 -2.84 2.20
CA ARG A 164 -10.66 -3.52 2.46
C ARG A 164 -10.08 -4.14 1.21
N GLU A 165 -10.91 -4.70 0.34
CA GLU A 165 -10.47 -5.25 -0.93
C GLU A 165 -10.01 -4.13 -1.89
N LEU A 166 -10.77 -3.04 -1.96
CA LEU A 166 -10.45 -1.87 -2.80
C LEU A 166 -9.11 -1.21 -2.42
N ILE A 167 -8.86 -0.92 -1.15
CA ILE A 167 -7.65 -0.19 -0.74
C ILE A 167 -6.36 -0.99 -0.91
N ALA A 168 -6.46 -2.28 -1.22
CA ALA A 168 -5.27 -3.07 -1.55
C ALA A 168 -4.73 -2.80 -2.96
N PHE A 169 -5.47 -2.04 -3.77
CA PHE A 169 -4.97 -1.44 -5.00
C PHE A 169 -4.22 -0.11 -4.75
N ASP A 170 -4.30 0.47 -3.55
CA ASP A 170 -3.61 1.70 -3.16
C ASP A 170 -2.11 1.46 -2.88
N ARG A 171 -1.37 1.24 -3.98
CA ARG A 171 0.06 0.95 -3.99
C ARG A 171 0.64 1.29 -5.35
N TYR A 172 1.96 1.23 -5.46
CA TYR A 172 2.66 1.46 -6.72
C TYR A 172 2.04 0.63 -7.87
N ARG A 173 1.49 1.34 -8.87
CA ARG A 173 0.76 0.80 -10.04
C ARG A 173 -0.47 -0.07 -9.77
N GLY A 174 -0.89 -0.24 -8.51
CA GLY A 174 -2.12 -0.96 -8.19
C GLY A 174 -3.36 -0.22 -8.72
N ASN A 175 -3.31 1.10 -8.69
CA ASN A 175 -4.37 1.96 -9.25
C ASN A 175 -4.61 1.68 -10.73
N ASP A 176 -3.58 1.41 -11.53
CA ASP A 176 -3.72 1.16 -12.98
C ASP A 176 -4.62 -0.06 -13.29
N VAL A 177 -4.76 -0.99 -12.33
CA VAL A 177 -5.57 -2.19 -12.47
C VAL A 177 -7.07 -1.88 -12.38
N ILE A 178 -7.46 -1.06 -11.40
CA ILE A 178 -8.85 -0.70 -11.13
C ILE A 178 -9.25 0.69 -11.65
N PHE A 179 -8.30 1.47 -12.15
CA PHE A 179 -8.51 2.78 -12.76
C PHE A 179 -7.85 2.84 -14.14
N ASN A 180 -8.12 1.82 -14.97
CA ASN A 180 -7.67 1.82 -16.36
C ASN A 180 -8.38 2.93 -17.14
N ARG A 181 -7.59 3.75 -17.84
CA ARG A 181 -8.08 4.96 -18.52
C ARG A 181 -8.64 4.72 -19.93
N ARG A 182 -8.42 3.53 -20.49
CA ARG A 182 -8.74 3.23 -21.90
C ARG A 182 -9.95 2.32 -22.05
N ILE A 183 -10.08 1.34 -21.16
CA ILE A 183 -11.12 0.31 -21.24
C ILE A 183 -11.63 -0.05 -19.85
N ILE A 184 -12.90 -0.46 -19.78
CA ILE A 184 -13.49 -1.01 -18.56
C ILE A 184 -13.01 -2.46 -18.40
N THR A 185 -12.08 -2.67 -17.46
CA THR A 185 -11.49 -3.99 -17.18
C THR A 185 -12.39 -4.86 -16.29
N PRO A 186 -12.16 -6.18 -16.21
CA PRO A 186 -12.84 -7.04 -15.24
C PRO A 186 -12.66 -6.59 -13.78
N ALA A 187 -11.46 -6.10 -13.43
CA ALA A 187 -11.18 -5.57 -12.10
C ALA A 187 -12.02 -4.31 -11.81
N MET A 188 -12.13 -3.40 -12.80
CA MET A 188 -13.04 -2.25 -12.70
C MET A 188 -14.48 -2.69 -12.48
N LYS A 189 -14.99 -3.66 -13.27
CA LYS A 189 -16.38 -4.15 -13.12
C LYS A 189 -16.66 -4.77 -11.74
N ARG A 190 -15.62 -5.34 -11.12
CA ARG A 190 -15.69 -5.96 -9.80
C ARG A 190 -15.68 -4.93 -8.68
N HIS A 191 -14.84 -3.91 -8.77
CA HIS A 191 -14.58 -2.99 -7.65
C HIS A 191 -15.22 -1.61 -7.80
N LEU A 192 -15.49 -1.16 -9.02
CA LEU A 192 -16.08 0.15 -9.31
C LEU A 192 -17.53 0.00 -9.76
N SER A 193 -18.35 0.99 -9.41
CA SER A 193 -19.69 1.11 -9.95
C SER A 193 -19.63 1.28 -11.47
N SER A 194 -20.69 0.86 -12.15
CA SER A 194 -20.79 1.07 -13.60
C SER A 194 -20.76 2.55 -14.00
N SER A 195 -21.19 3.45 -13.09
CA SER A 195 -21.16 4.90 -13.29
C SER A 195 -19.72 5.39 -13.24
N LEU A 196 -19.01 5.10 -12.15
CA LEU A 196 -17.63 5.56 -11.95
C LEU A 196 -16.68 5.01 -13.03
N ALA A 197 -16.80 3.73 -13.36
CA ALA A 197 -15.96 3.12 -14.40
C ALA A 197 -16.14 3.78 -15.78
N LYS A 198 -17.37 4.18 -16.13
CA LYS A 198 -17.67 4.86 -17.40
C LYS A 198 -17.10 6.28 -17.40
N ASP A 199 -17.37 7.04 -16.34
CA ASP A 199 -16.87 8.42 -16.22
C ASP A 199 -15.34 8.45 -16.27
N TRP A 200 -14.68 7.50 -15.60
CA TRP A 200 -13.22 7.39 -15.59
C TRP A 200 -12.62 7.09 -16.96
N VAL A 201 -13.17 6.11 -17.70
CA VAL A 201 -12.69 5.77 -19.05
C VAL A 201 -13.01 6.87 -20.05
N ALA A 202 -14.18 7.50 -19.94
CA ALA A 202 -14.55 8.62 -20.81
C ALA A 202 -13.59 9.81 -20.61
N ALA A 203 -13.24 10.12 -19.36
CA ALA A 203 -12.23 11.12 -19.05
C ALA A 203 -10.85 10.72 -19.57
N GLY A 204 -10.46 9.45 -19.43
CA GLY A 204 -9.16 8.95 -19.90
C GLY A 204 -8.99 8.99 -21.42
N ASN A 205 -10.08 8.93 -22.17
CA ASN A 205 -10.09 9.00 -23.63
C ASN A 205 -9.93 10.43 -24.19
N THR A 206 -9.93 11.46 -23.34
CA THR A 206 -9.63 12.84 -23.79
C THR A 206 -8.14 13.07 -24.06
N GLY A 207 -7.29 12.10 -23.69
CA GLY A 207 -5.83 12.18 -23.83
C GLY A 207 -5.14 12.87 -22.65
N GLU A 208 -5.89 13.41 -21.69
CA GLU A 208 -5.36 14.06 -20.50
C GLU A 208 -5.21 13.09 -19.32
N ASN A 209 -4.33 13.44 -18.37
CA ASN A 209 -4.30 12.76 -17.08
C ASN A 209 -5.58 13.12 -16.31
N VAL A 210 -6.55 12.18 -16.29
CA VAL A 210 -7.84 12.32 -15.56
C VAL A 210 -7.66 12.84 -14.13
N LEU A 211 -6.56 12.43 -13.50
CA LEU A 211 -6.18 12.93 -12.20
C LEU A 211 -4.66 13.08 -12.19
N ASP A 212 -4.19 14.30 -12.03
CA ASP A 212 -2.78 14.60 -11.74
C ASP A 212 -2.53 14.46 -10.23
N ALA A 213 -2.94 13.33 -9.65
CA ALA A 213 -2.80 13.01 -8.23
C ALA A 213 -3.00 11.50 -8.05
N GLU A 214 -2.64 10.99 -6.87
CA GLU A 214 -2.93 9.60 -6.49
C GLU A 214 -4.45 9.45 -6.24
N VAL A 215 -5.08 8.43 -6.83
CA VAL A 215 -6.54 8.31 -6.90
C VAL A 215 -7.18 8.11 -5.54
N PHE A 216 -6.56 7.35 -4.65
CA PHE A 216 -7.13 7.07 -3.33
C PHE A 216 -7.05 8.28 -2.40
N SER A 217 -5.92 8.95 -2.32
CA SER A 217 -5.71 10.09 -1.43
C SER A 217 -6.12 11.44 -2.02
N GLY A 218 -6.18 11.54 -3.35
CA GLY A 218 -6.36 12.81 -4.08
C GLY A 218 -5.17 13.75 -3.92
N ARG A 219 -3.98 13.25 -3.53
CA ARG A 219 -2.79 14.06 -3.28
C ARG A 219 -1.75 13.91 -4.38
N GLN A 220 -1.09 15.03 -4.68
CA GLN A 220 0.10 15.07 -5.52
C GLN A 220 1.35 14.73 -4.72
N SER A 221 2.43 14.36 -5.44
CA SER A 221 3.75 14.13 -4.86
C SER A 221 3.78 13.09 -3.73
N THR A 222 2.93 12.07 -3.80
CA THR A 222 2.93 10.99 -2.81
C THR A 222 4.15 10.10 -3.01
N THR A 223 5.02 10.00 -2.01
CA THR A 223 6.28 9.22 -2.11
C THR A 223 6.16 7.79 -1.60
N LYS A 224 5.07 7.46 -0.90
CA LYS A 224 4.82 6.15 -0.26
C LYS A 224 3.37 5.75 -0.42
N ALA A 225 3.10 4.45 -0.30
CA ALA A 225 1.73 3.94 -0.20
C ALA A 225 1.01 4.57 1.01
N ASN A 226 -0.29 4.83 0.87
CA ASN A 226 -1.07 5.36 1.97
C ASN A 226 -1.25 4.27 3.04
N THR A 227 -1.34 4.70 4.30
CA THR A 227 -1.73 3.79 5.40
C THR A 227 -3.07 4.22 5.97
N TYR A 228 -3.95 3.25 6.21
CA TYR A 228 -5.32 3.50 6.67
C TYR A 228 -5.39 3.28 8.18
N GLN A 229 -5.45 4.37 8.95
CA GLN A 229 -5.36 4.31 10.42
C GLN A 229 -6.69 4.06 11.10
N GLN A 230 -7.75 4.65 10.57
CA GLN A 230 -9.11 4.50 11.09
C GLN A 230 -10.04 4.25 9.91
N ILE A 231 -10.92 3.26 10.04
CA ILE A 231 -11.94 2.91 9.05
C ILE A 231 -13.25 2.77 9.80
N LYS A 232 -14.26 3.53 9.39
CA LYS A 232 -15.57 3.54 10.05
C LYS A 232 -16.68 3.53 9.01
N LEU A 233 -17.61 2.59 9.11
CA LEU A 233 -18.87 2.69 8.40
C LEU A 233 -19.72 3.80 9.02
N ILE A 234 -20.05 4.81 8.24
CA ILE A 234 -20.82 5.99 8.68
C ILE A 234 -22.30 5.81 8.40
N SER A 235 -22.65 5.22 7.26
CA SER A 235 -24.03 4.93 6.88
C SER A 235 -24.08 3.72 5.96
N ASN A 236 -25.19 2.98 6.02
CA ASN A 236 -25.53 1.89 5.10
C ASN A 236 -27.06 1.74 5.09
N ASP A 237 -27.69 2.00 3.94
CA ASP A 237 -29.15 1.87 3.77
C ASP A 237 -29.54 0.58 3.00
N GLY A 238 -28.57 -0.30 2.76
CA GLY A 238 -28.73 -1.54 1.98
C GLY A 238 -28.57 -1.36 0.46
N ARG A 239 -28.56 -0.12 -0.05
CA ARG A 239 -28.30 0.24 -1.46
C ARG A 239 -27.04 1.09 -1.62
N THR A 240 -26.79 1.98 -0.69
CA THR A 240 -25.64 2.86 -0.62
C THR A 240 -25.00 2.75 0.76
N ALA A 241 -23.68 2.93 0.79
CA ALA A 241 -22.92 2.94 2.03
C ALA A 241 -21.80 3.99 1.97
N LYS A 242 -21.46 4.53 3.12
CA LYS A 242 -20.38 5.51 3.29
C LYS A 242 -19.37 4.96 4.28
N VAL A 243 -18.17 4.68 3.80
CA VAL A 243 -17.03 4.30 4.65
C VAL A 243 -16.13 5.51 4.77
N GLN A 244 -15.90 5.98 5.98
CA GLN A 244 -14.93 7.03 6.26
C GLN A 244 -13.60 6.42 6.65
N ALA A 245 -12.52 6.97 6.11
CA ALA A 245 -11.18 6.58 6.52
C ALA A 245 -10.31 7.80 6.85
N VAL A 246 -9.40 7.60 7.80
CA VAL A 246 -8.27 8.50 8.07
C VAL A 246 -7.02 7.85 7.48
N LEU A 247 -6.51 8.44 6.41
CA LEU A 247 -5.32 8.00 5.71
C LEU A 247 -4.13 8.79 6.25
N ARG A 248 -3.00 8.14 6.42
CA ARG A 248 -1.71 8.80 6.52
C ARG A 248 -1.07 8.78 5.13
N VAL A 249 -0.93 9.95 4.54
CA VAL A 249 -0.36 10.19 3.21
C VAL A 249 1.02 10.82 3.41
N THR A 250 2.02 10.41 2.63
CA THR A 250 3.36 11.02 2.70
C THR A 250 3.58 11.89 1.47
N ILE A 251 3.72 13.20 1.66
CA ILE A 251 3.96 14.20 0.60
C ILE A 251 5.32 14.83 0.89
N ASP A 252 6.25 14.79 -0.07
CA ASP A 252 7.61 15.31 0.11
C ASP A 252 8.28 14.82 1.42
N ASP A 253 8.09 13.53 1.71
CA ASP A 253 8.54 12.84 2.92
C ASP A 253 7.93 13.30 4.26
N ILE A 254 6.95 14.19 4.22
CA ILE A 254 6.18 14.64 5.37
C ILE A 254 4.86 13.87 5.45
N ALA A 255 4.56 13.33 6.63
CA ALA A 255 3.32 12.58 6.84
C ALA A 255 2.15 13.52 7.20
N HIS A 256 1.08 13.44 6.43
CA HIS A 256 -0.17 14.17 6.63
C HIS A 256 -1.30 13.18 6.95
N LEU A 257 -2.24 13.60 7.79
CA LEU A 257 -3.50 12.88 7.97
C LEU A 257 -4.56 13.46 7.06
N ASN A 258 -5.18 12.61 6.25
CA ASN A 258 -6.26 12.95 5.35
C ASN A 258 -7.51 12.16 5.73
N LYS A 259 -8.56 12.86 6.15
CA LYS A 259 -9.86 12.24 6.40
C LYS A 259 -10.68 12.33 5.11
N GLN A 260 -11.32 11.25 4.70
CA GLN A 260 -12.09 11.19 3.45
C GLN A 260 -13.19 10.15 3.54
N ASN A 261 -14.19 10.27 2.66
CA ASN A 261 -15.29 9.31 2.58
C ASN A 261 -15.22 8.55 1.25
N PHE A 262 -15.48 7.26 1.32
CA PHE A 262 -15.65 6.36 0.19
C PHE A 262 -17.12 5.99 0.11
N LEU A 263 -17.73 6.32 -1.02
CA LEU A 263 -19.12 6.00 -1.29
C LEU A 263 -19.18 4.68 -2.04
N PHE A 264 -19.99 3.76 -1.54
CA PHE A 264 -20.24 2.47 -2.16
C PHE A 264 -21.70 2.37 -2.58
N VAL A 265 -21.95 1.70 -3.69
CA VAL A 265 -23.28 1.33 -4.16
C VAL A 265 -23.37 -0.18 -4.30
N LYS A 266 -24.54 -0.73 -4.00
CA LYS A 266 -24.82 -2.16 -4.19
C LYS A 266 -25.27 -2.40 -5.62
N GLN A 267 -24.45 -3.09 -6.40
CA GLN A 267 -24.71 -3.46 -7.80
C GLN A 267 -24.46 -4.96 -7.99
N ASP A 268 -25.42 -5.65 -8.62
CA ASP A 268 -25.34 -7.09 -8.89
C ASP A 268 -25.07 -7.92 -7.61
N GLY A 269 -25.65 -7.51 -6.49
CA GLY A 269 -25.46 -8.17 -5.19
C GLY A 269 -24.14 -7.84 -4.47
N THR A 270 -23.25 -7.06 -5.07
CA THR A 270 -21.93 -6.71 -4.52
C THR A 270 -21.79 -5.21 -4.25
N TRP A 271 -21.00 -4.84 -3.25
CA TRP A 271 -20.65 -3.43 -2.99
C TRP A 271 -19.49 -3.00 -3.87
N LYS A 272 -19.68 -1.87 -4.57
CA LYS A 272 -18.69 -1.30 -5.50
C LYS A 272 -18.45 0.16 -5.16
N LEU A 273 -17.20 0.61 -5.28
CA LEU A 273 -16.83 2.02 -5.13
C LEU A 273 -17.55 2.84 -6.19
N ASP A 274 -18.30 3.84 -5.75
CA ASP A 274 -18.98 4.79 -6.62
C ASP A 274 -18.28 6.14 -6.62
N ASP A 275 -17.76 6.61 -5.47
CA ASP A 275 -17.09 7.90 -5.40
C ASP A 275 -16.09 7.96 -4.23
N ILE A 276 -15.14 8.89 -4.34
CA ILE A 276 -14.23 9.27 -3.26
C ILE A 276 -14.42 10.75 -3.00
N GLN A 277 -14.74 11.12 -1.75
CA GLN A 277 -14.82 12.50 -1.29
C GLN A 277 -13.53 12.84 -0.53
N TYR A 278 -12.59 13.51 -1.20
CA TYR A 278 -11.23 13.76 -0.68
C TYR A 278 -11.18 14.70 0.52
N THR A 279 -12.18 15.57 0.67
CA THR A 279 -12.36 16.46 1.82
C THR A 279 -13.81 16.36 2.31
N PRO A 280 -14.07 15.84 3.52
CA PRO A 280 -15.43 15.62 4.02
C PRO A 280 -16.19 16.94 4.25
N ASP A 281 -15.48 18.07 4.38
CA ASP A 281 -16.03 19.39 4.72
C ASP A 281 -16.37 20.27 3.48
N PHE A 282 -16.81 19.64 2.39
CA PHE A 282 -17.67 20.24 1.35
C PHE A 282 -17.02 21.16 0.28
N ARG A 283 -16.81 20.62 -0.94
CA ARG A 283 -17.12 21.22 -2.26
C ARG A 283 -17.42 20.11 -3.26
N ALA A 284 -18.44 20.26 -4.11
CA ALA A 284 -18.80 19.26 -5.13
C ALA A 284 -17.66 18.99 -6.12
N SER A 285 -16.73 19.94 -6.29
CA SER A 285 -15.51 19.79 -7.10
C SER A 285 -14.49 18.79 -6.55
N ASN A 286 -14.64 18.33 -5.30
CA ASN A 286 -13.62 17.53 -4.60
C ASN A 286 -14.00 16.05 -4.53
N THR A 287 -14.76 15.56 -5.51
CA THR A 287 -15.07 14.13 -5.62
C THR A 287 -14.45 13.54 -6.88
N LEU A 288 -14.16 12.24 -6.83
CA LEU A 288 -13.58 11.51 -7.97
C LEU A 288 -14.50 11.58 -9.20
N HIS A 289 -15.82 11.46 -9.01
CA HIS A 289 -16.79 11.67 -10.09
C HIS A 289 -16.72 13.07 -10.68
N ALA A 290 -16.67 14.11 -9.83
CA ALA A 290 -16.63 15.49 -10.29
C ALA A 290 -15.35 15.81 -11.07
N ILE A 291 -14.21 15.27 -10.62
CA ILE A 291 -12.93 15.39 -11.32
C ILE A 291 -13.00 14.67 -12.67
N ALA A 292 -13.44 13.41 -12.72
CA ALA A 292 -13.56 12.69 -13.99
C ALA A 292 -14.48 13.42 -14.98
N ARG A 293 -15.61 13.96 -14.51
CA ARG A 293 -16.57 14.68 -15.36
C ARG A 293 -16.09 16.05 -15.82
N SER A 294 -15.13 16.69 -15.15
CA SER A 294 -14.61 17.99 -15.60
C SER A 294 -13.84 17.91 -16.92
N PHE A 295 -13.43 16.71 -17.33
CA PHE A 295 -12.80 16.44 -18.63
C PHE A 295 -13.80 16.19 -19.76
N LEU A 296 -15.09 15.98 -19.45
CA LEU A 296 -16.09 15.62 -20.46
C LEU A 296 -16.70 16.87 -21.12
N PRO A 297 -17.06 16.82 -22.42
CA PRO A 297 -17.76 17.91 -23.10
C PRO A 297 -19.08 18.25 -22.37
N GLY A 298 -19.23 19.49 -21.92
CA GLY A 298 -20.39 19.94 -21.17
C GLY A 298 -20.26 19.80 -19.63
N GLY A 299 -19.13 19.32 -19.12
CA GLY A 299 -18.79 19.40 -17.70
C GLY A 299 -18.62 20.88 -17.29
N SER A 300 -19.64 21.44 -16.65
CA SER A 300 -19.62 22.83 -16.17
C SER A 300 -18.65 22.99 -15.00
N ASN A 301 -17.36 23.16 -15.30
CA ASN A 301 -16.35 23.70 -14.39
C ASN A 301 -15.23 24.42 -15.18
N ARG A 302 -15.60 25.31 -16.12
CA ARG A 302 -14.69 26.35 -16.64
C ARG A 302 -14.49 27.47 -15.61
N SER A 303 -14.06 27.12 -14.41
CA SER A 303 -13.78 28.07 -13.34
C SER A 303 -12.62 27.58 -12.48
N ALA A 304 -11.43 27.56 -13.08
CA ALA A 304 -10.15 27.91 -12.45
C ALA A 304 -9.01 27.76 -13.47
N ALA A 305 -9.04 28.58 -14.53
CA ALA A 305 -7.79 28.99 -15.17
C ALA A 305 -7.27 30.19 -14.36
N ARG A 306 -6.28 29.94 -13.49
CA ARG A 306 -5.20 30.85 -13.07
C ARG A 306 -4.38 30.20 -11.96
#